data_AF-A0A1Z3HGJ6-F1
#
_entry.id   AF-A0A1Z3HGJ6-F1
#
_cell.length_a   1.000
_cell.length_b   1.000
_cell.length_c   1.000
_cell.angle_alpha   90.00
_cell.angle_beta   90.00
_cell.angle_gamma   90.00
#
_symmetry.space_group_name_H-M   'P 1'
#
loop_
_entity.id
_entity.type
_entity.pdbx_description
1 polymer ?
#
loop_
_entity_poly.entity_id
_entity_poly.type
_entity_poly.pdbx_seq_one_letter_code
_entity_poly.pdbx_strand_id
1 'polypeptide(L)'
;MPLSTSQIQTDTWIKATWGEFAAAMDDPQYEKGRGYFDNGYMRIEMAPLGAGHARQNTLISQVISLYGMLHSLRVVGLTNCSIYKPGARVYTNPR
;
A
#
# COMPACT_ATOMS: atom_id res chain seq x y z
N MET A 1 -15.95 1.78 22.13
CA MET A 1 -17.14 1.22 21.45
C MET A 1 -16.61 0.34 20.32
N PRO A 2 -16.95 -0.94 20.26
CA PRO A 2 -16.48 -1.81 19.17
C PRO A 2 -17.17 -1.40 17.87
N LEU A 3 -16.42 -1.29 16.78
CA LEU A 3 -16.99 -1.10 15.45
C LEU A 3 -17.79 -2.36 15.08
N SER A 4 -19.12 -2.22 15.04
CA SER A 4 -20.01 -3.20 14.42
C SER A 4 -19.56 -3.48 12.98
N THR A 5 -19.74 -4.72 12.54
CA THR A 5 -19.37 -5.34 11.26
C THR A 5 -20.01 -4.69 10.01
N SER A 6 -20.07 -3.35 9.96
CA SER A 6 -20.34 -2.59 8.75
C SER A 6 -19.08 -2.63 7.90
N GLN A 7 -19.23 -3.04 6.64
CA GLN A 7 -18.17 -3.10 5.64
C GLN A 7 -17.19 -1.94 5.81
N ILE A 8 -15.93 -2.28 6.14
CA ILE A 8 -14.86 -1.29 6.26
C ILE A 8 -14.75 -0.57 4.91
N GLN A 9 -14.85 0.75 4.92
CA GLN A 9 -14.69 1.57 3.73
C GLN A 9 -13.23 1.43 3.24
N THR A 10 -13.04 0.74 2.13
CA THR A 10 -11.74 0.52 1.51
C THR A 10 -11.25 1.78 0.81
N ASP A 11 -9.96 1.84 0.51
CA ASP A 11 -9.27 2.95 -0.15
C ASP A 11 -9.31 4.29 0.59
N THR A 12 -9.81 4.30 1.84
CA THR A 12 -9.90 5.47 2.71
C THR A 12 -9.22 5.19 4.06
N TRP A 13 -8.66 6.23 4.68
CA TRP A 13 -8.18 6.14 6.06
C TRP A 13 -9.35 6.21 7.03
N ILE A 14 -9.52 5.16 7.82
CA ILE A 14 -10.53 5.11 8.88
C ILE A 14 -9.85 4.97 10.23
N LYS A 15 -10.46 5.56 11.26
CA LYS A 15 -9.93 5.45 12.62
C LYS A 15 -10.18 4.03 13.12
N ALA A 16 -9.12 3.34 13.53
CA ALA A 16 -9.20 1.97 14.02
C ALA A 16 -8.09 1.68 15.02
N THR A 17 -8.40 0.82 15.98
CA THR A 17 -7.42 0.26 16.89
C THR A 17 -6.63 -0.86 16.19
N TRP A 18 -5.46 -1.18 16.74
CA TRP A 18 -4.65 -2.28 16.23
C TRP A 18 -5.40 -3.62 16.21
N GLY A 19 -6.24 -3.89 17.22
CA GLY A 19 -7.04 -5.12 17.28
C GLY A 19 -8.08 -5.22 16.16
N GLU A 20 -8.72 -4.09 15.81
CA GLU A 20 -9.66 -4.03 14.69
C GLU A 20 -8.95 -4.21 13.35
N PHE A 21 -7.74 -3.65 13.20
CA PHE A 21 -6.92 -3.85 12.01
C PHE A 21 -6.48 -5.32 11.85
N ALA A 22 -6.00 -5.96 12.92
CA ALA A 22 -5.59 -7.35 12.89
C ALA A 22 -6.77 -8.28 12.52
N ALA A 23 -7.94 -8.06 13.12
CA ALA A 23 -9.15 -8.81 12.80
C ALA A 23 -9.60 -8.60 11.35
N ALA A 24 -9.47 -7.38 10.81
CA ALA A 24 -9.79 -7.09 9.42
C ALA A 24 -8.81 -7.73 8.42
N MET A 25 -7.53 -7.86 8.80
CA MET A 25 -6.52 -8.52 7.96
C MET A 25 -6.65 -10.06 7.95
N ASP A 26 -7.24 -10.64 8.98
CA ASP A 26 -7.56 -12.09 9.04
C ASP A 26 -8.88 -12.43 8.32
N ASP A 27 -9.69 -11.44 7.92
CA ASP A 27 -10.93 -11.64 7.20
C ASP A 27 -10.66 -12.00 5.72
N PRO A 28 -11.15 -13.16 5.22
CA PRO A 28 -11.01 -13.56 3.83
C PRO A 28 -11.53 -12.53 2.82
N GLN A 29 -12.46 -11.66 3.22
CA GLN A 29 -12.98 -10.58 2.39
C GLN A 29 -11.90 -9.60 1.92
N TYR A 30 -10.84 -9.43 2.70
CA TYR A 30 -9.75 -8.48 2.44
C TYR A 30 -8.42 -9.14 2.07
N GLU A 31 -8.40 -10.46 1.83
CA GLU A 31 -7.20 -11.26 1.52
C GLU A 31 -6.41 -10.70 0.30
N LYS A 32 -7.11 -10.12 -0.68
CA LYS A 32 -6.51 -9.53 -1.89
C LYS A 32 -6.16 -8.05 -1.73
N GLY A 33 -6.51 -7.43 -0.61
CA GLY A 33 -6.22 -6.03 -0.32
C GLY A 33 -4.84 -5.84 0.33
N ARG A 34 -4.31 -4.63 0.25
CA ARG A 34 -3.16 -4.22 1.09
C ARG A 34 -3.67 -3.45 2.29
N GLY A 35 -3.42 -3.96 3.49
CA GLY A 35 -3.68 -3.25 4.74
C GLY A 35 -2.51 -2.35 5.14
N TYR A 36 -2.80 -1.11 5.47
CA TYR A 36 -1.89 -0.14 6.06
C TYR A 36 -2.43 0.29 7.40
N PHE A 37 -1.55 0.40 8.40
CA PHE A 37 -1.89 0.91 9.72
C PHE A 37 -0.89 2.00 10.10
N ASP A 38 -1.38 3.20 10.39
CA ASP A 38 -0.57 4.34 10.80
C ASP A 38 -1.29 5.17 11.87
N ASN A 39 -0.63 5.42 13.00
CA ASN A 39 -1.08 6.30 14.08
C ASN A 39 -2.56 6.13 14.54
N GLY A 40 -3.06 4.90 14.63
CA GLY A 40 -4.46 4.63 15.03
C GLY A 40 -5.49 4.83 13.91
N TYR A 41 -5.01 4.86 12.68
CA TYR A 41 -5.80 4.78 11.47
C TYR A 41 -5.43 3.52 10.70
N MET A 42 -6.42 2.89 10.09
CA MET A 42 -6.23 1.81 9.13
C MET A 42 -6.74 2.20 7.76
N ARG A 43 -6.14 1.63 6.73
CA ARG A 43 -6.58 1.73 5.34
C ARG A 43 -6.40 0.39 4.68
N ILE A 44 -7.47 -0.13 4.11
CA ILE A 44 -7.41 -1.35 3.29
C ILE A 44 -7.56 -0.92 1.84
N GLU A 45 -6.49 -1.03 1.07
CA GLU A 45 -6.47 -0.67 -0.34
C GLU A 45 -6.78 -1.91 -1.17
N MET A 46 -7.96 -1.92 -1.80
CA MET A 46 -8.37 -2.99 -2.71
C MET A 46 -7.89 -2.66 -4.12
N ALA A 47 -6.60 -2.35 -4.24
CA ALA A 47 -6.02 -2.03 -5.54
C ALA A 47 -6.21 -3.25 -6.47
N PRO A 48 -6.59 -3.05 -7.74
CA PRO A 48 -6.58 -4.14 -8.71
C PRO A 48 -5.13 -4.60 -8.88
N LEU A 49 -4.75 -5.66 -8.17
CA LEU A 49 -3.53 -6.43 -8.38
C LEU A 49 -3.64 -7.13 -9.74
N GLY A 50 -3.53 -6.35 -10.81
CA GLY A 50 -3.70 -6.79 -12.17
C GLY A 50 -2.74 -6.07 -13.11
N ALA A 51 -2.60 -6.59 -14.33
CA ALA A 51 -1.67 -6.09 -15.35
C ALA A 51 -1.81 -4.59 -15.64
N GLY A 52 -2.99 -4.00 -15.42
CA GLY A 52 -3.24 -2.57 -15.59
C GLY A 52 -2.38 -1.67 -14.68
N HIS A 53 -2.20 -2.04 -13.41
CA HIS A 53 -1.39 -1.26 -12.47
C HIS A 53 0.11 -1.41 -12.75
N ALA A 54 0.55 -2.62 -13.09
CA ALA A 54 1.93 -2.86 -13.53
C ALA A 54 2.27 -2.08 -14.80
N ARG A 55 1.32 -1.98 -15.75
CA ARG A 55 1.48 -1.22 -16.99
C ARG A 55 1.65 0.27 -16.72
N GLN A 56 0.85 0.85 -15.83
CA GLN A 56 0.92 2.27 -15.50
C GLN A 56 2.27 2.64 -14.84
N ASN A 57 2.70 1.87 -13.84
CA ASN A 57 4.00 2.06 -13.19
C ASN A 57 5.17 1.96 -14.20
N THR A 58 5.06 1.03 -15.16
CA THR A 58 6.08 0.84 -16.20
C THR A 58 6.11 2.02 -17.17
N LEU A 59 4.95 2.48 -17.64
CA LEU A 59 4.84 3.56 -18.61
C LEU A 59 5.38 4.88 -18.05
N ILE A 60 5.04 5.22 -16.80
CA ILE A 60 5.54 6.44 -16.15
C ILE A 60 7.05 6.38 -15.96
N SER A 61 7.58 5.23 -15.48
CA SER A 61 9.02 5.03 -15.31
C SER A 61 9.78 5.18 -16.64
N GLN A 62 9.24 4.64 -17.73
CA GLN A 62 9.83 4.74 -19.07
C GLN A 62 9.85 6.19 -19.58
N VAL A 63 8.76 6.94 -19.42
CA VAL A 63 8.70 8.35 -19.83
C VAL A 63 9.73 9.19 -19.07
N ILE A 64 9.84 9.01 -17.75
CA ILE A 64 10.83 9.73 -16.93
C ILE A 64 12.25 9.35 -17.32
N SER A 65 12.50 8.07 -17.61
CA SER A 65 13.83 7.59 -18.02
C SER A 65 14.23 8.16 -19.40
N LEU A 66 13.30 8.20 -20.35
CA LEU A 66 13.52 8.80 -21.68
C LEU A 66 13.80 10.30 -21.58
N TYR A 67 13.04 11.01 -20.76
CA TYR A 67 13.28 12.43 -20.50
C TYR A 67 14.63 12.66 -19.81
N GLY A 68 14.94 11.86 -18.79
CA GLY A 68 16.21 11.95 -18.08
C GLY A 68 17.41 11.67 -18.99
N MET A 69 17.29 10.72 -19.92
CA MET A 69 18.30 10.45 -20.93
C MET A 69 18.54 11.67 -21.84
N LEU A 70 17.48 12.32 -22.32
CA LEU A 70 17.58 13.50 -23.18
C LEU A 70 18.20 14.72 -22.47
N HIS A 71 18.01 14.83 -21.16
CA HIS A 71 18.49 15.96 -20.36
C HIS A 71 19.72 15.63 -19.50
N SER A 72 20.36 14.46 -19.70
CA SER A 72 21.50 13.99 -18.90
C SER A 72 21.24 14.02 -17.38
N LEU A 73 20.00 13.76 -16.97
CA LEU A 73 19.61 13.70 -15.57
C LEU A 73 19.88 12.31 -15.00
N ARG A 74 20.41 12.28 -13.78
CA ARG A 74 20.56 11.04 -13.03
C ARG A 74 19.20 10.59 -12.50
N VAL A 75 18.60 9.58 -13.13
CA VAL A 75 17.33 8.98 -12.71
C VAL A 75 17.61 7.77 -11.82
N VAL A 76 16.99 7.73 -10.63
CA VAL A 76 16.97 6.56 -9.75
C VAL A 76 15.51 6.16 -9.57
N GLY A 77 15.14 4.97 -10.07
CA GLY A 77 13.79 4.45 -10.00
C GLY A 77 13.65 3.37 -8.92
N LEU A 78 12.76 3.60 -7.96
CA LEU A 78 12.33 2.60 -6.98
C LEU A 78 10.84 2.34 -7.22
N THR A 79 10.49 1.15 -7.70
CA THR A 79 9.10 0.75 -7.95
C THR A 79 8.66 -0.28 -6.91
N ASN A 80 7.46 -0.09 -6.35
CA ASN A 80 6.90 -0.97 -5.32
C ASN A 80 7.80 -1.18 -4.07
N CYS A 81 8.69 -0.24 -3.75
CA CYS A 81 9.56 -0.35 -2.58
C CYS A 81 8.81 0.10 -1.32
N SER A 82 8.81 -0.76 -0.29
CA SER A 82 8.42 -0.35 1.06
C SER A 82 9.65 0.24 1.74
N ILE A 83 9.62 1.55 2.00
CA ILE A 83 10.72 2.27 2.65
C ILE A 83 10.38 2.41 4.12
N TYR A 84 11.25 1.90 4.98
CA TYR A 84 11.06 1.95 6.42
C TYR A 84 12.05 2.93 7.05
N LYS A 85 11.59 3.64 8.09
CA LYS A 85 12.47 4.48 8.88
C LYS A 85 13.46 3.58 9.64
N PRO A 86 14.78 3.85 9.60
CA PRO A 86 15.74 3.12 10.42
C PRO A 86 15.33 3.17 11.90
N GLY A 87 15.22 2.01 12.54
CA GLY A 87 14.77 1.88 13.93
C GLY A 87 13.26 1.79 14.14
N ALA A 88 12.44 1.95 13.09
CA ALA A 88 11.01 1.66 13.17
C ALA A 88 10.76 0.15 13.05
N ARG A 89 9.89 -0.38 13.92
CA ARG A 89 9.51 -1.79 13.90
C ARG A 89 8.63 -2.05 12.70
N VAL A 90 9.12 -2.86 11.77
CA VAL A 90 8.37 -3.27 10.58
C VAL A 90 7.71 -4.60 10.88
N TYR A 91 6.38 -4.61 10.93
CA TYR A 91 5.62 -5.85 10.94
C TYR A 91 5.44 -6.32 9.50
N THR A 92 6.36 -7.15 9.01
CA THR A 92 6.10 -7.99 7.84
C THR A 92 5.50 -9.30 8.35
N ASN A 93 4.27 -9.62 7.94
CA ASN A 93 3.65 -10.91 8.21
C ASN A 93 4.58 -12.03 7.70
N PRO A 94 5.07 -12.95 8.55
CA PRO A 94 5.75 -14.14 8.05
C PRO A 94 4.72 -14.99 7.30
N ARG A 95 4.90 -15.08 5.98
CA ARG A 95 4.14 -16.01 5.15
C ARG A 95 4.29 -17.45 5.65
#